data_AF-A0A0U2P4S6-F1
#
_entry.id   AF-A0A0U2P4S6-F1
#
_cell.length_a   1.000
_cell.length_b   1.000
_cell.length_c   1.000
_cell.angle_alpha   90.00
_cell.angle_beta   90.00
_cell.angle_gamma   90.00
#
_symmetry.space_group_name_H-M   'P 1'
#
loop_
_entity.id
_entity.type
_entity.pdbx_description
1 polymer ?
#
loop_
_entity_poly.entity_id
_entity_poly.type
_entity_poly.pdbx_seq_one_letter_code
_entity_poly.pdbx_strand_id
1 'polypeptide(L)'
;MEINYGYAFVAIVLILNMLVSVFIGRRRDLERFQKVAQIIIVWLIPVVAAMGLWAFYKSQDDEVKPDSNKFGGGAQDSGVS
;
A
#
# COMPACT_ATOMS: atom_id res chain seq x y z
N MET A 1 -30.21 -9.74 4.00
CA MET A 1 -28.79 -9.76 4.40
C MET A 1 -28.10 -8.69 3.58
N GLU A 2 -27.68 -7.60 4.20
CA GLU A 2 -26.82 -6.63 3.52
C GLU A 2 -25.45 -7.29 3.34
N ILE A 3 -25.06 -7.53 2.08
CA ILE A 3 -23.71 -8.00 1.80
C ILE A 3 -22.78 -6.83 2.07
N ASN A 4 -22.07 -6.90 3.20
CA ASN A 4 -21.03 -5.95 3.49
C ASN A 4 -19.84 -6.26 2.56
N TYR A 5 -19.71 -5.43 1.54
CA TYR A 5 -18.74 -5.54 0.46
C TYR A 5 -17.28 -5.63 0.96
N GLY A 6 -16.99 -5.11 2.16
CA GLY A 6 -15.68 -5.26 2.80
C GLY A 6 -15.35 -6.71 3.13
N TYR A 7 -16.29 -7.46 3.72
CA TYR A 7 -16.08 -8.88 4.00
C TYR A 7 -15.98 -9.72 2.74
N ALA A 8 -16.76 -9.39 1.70
CA ALA A 8 -16.66 -10.05 0.40
C ALA A 8 -15.29 -9.84 -0.24
N PHE A 9 -14.75 -8.61 -0.18
CA PHE A 9 -13.41 -8.29 -0.68
C PHE A 9 -12.31 -9.07 0.07
N VAL A 10 -12.36 -9.08 1.40
CA VAL A 10 -11.39 -9.85 2.22
C VAL A 10 -11.46 -11.35 1.91
N ALA A 11 -12.67 -11.90 1.76
CA ALA A 11 -12.85 -13.31 1.41
C ALA A 11 -12.25 -13.64 0.04
N ILE A 12 -12.46 -12.79 -0.97
CA ILE A 12 -11.87 -12.96 -2.32
C ILE A 12 -10.35 -12.94 -2.25
N VAL A 13 -9.76 -12.00 -1.51
CA VAL A 13 -8.29 -11.90 -1.32
C VAL A 13 -7.75 -13.16 -0.65
N LEU A 14 -8.41 -13.68 0.39
CA LEU A 14 -8.01 -14.91 1.06
C LEU A 14 -8.08 -16.14 0.13
N ILE A 15 -9.16 -16.26 -0.65
CA ILE A 15 -9.32 -17.35 -1.62
C ILE A 15 -8.23 -17.30 -2.69
N LEU A 16 -7.93 -16.11 -3.24
CA LEU A 16 -6.86 -15.94 -4.23
C LEU A 16 -5.50 -16.32 -3.65
N ASN A 17 -5.17 -15.88 -2.43
CA ASN A 17 -3.93 -16.25 -1.74
C ASN A 17 -3.83 -17.78 -1.52
N MET A 18 -4.94 -18.42 -1.16
CA MET A 18 -4.99 -19.87 -0.99
C MET A 18 -4.79 -20.61 -2.33
N LEU A 19 -5.45 -20.18 -3.41
CA LEU A 19 -5.30 -20.76 -4.75
C LEU A 19 -3.86 -20.65 -5.26
N VAL A 20 -3.23 -19.48 -5.08
CA VAL A 20 -1.83 -19.25 -5.44
C VAL A 20 -0.91 -20.15 -4.62
N SER A 21 -1.17 -20.32 -3.32
CA SER A 21 -0.41 -21.21 -2.44
C SER A 21 -0.51 -22.68 -2.89
N VAL A 22 -1.71 -23.15 -3.26
CA VAL A 22 -1.93 -24.50 -3.79
C VAL A 22 -1.26 -24.70 -5.16
N PHE A 23 -1.32 -23.69 -6.03
CA PHE A 23 -0.71 -23.75 -7.36
C PHE A 23 0.82 -23.81 -7.30
N ILE A 24 1.43 -22.96 -6.46
CA ILE A 24 2.86 -23.04 -6.15
C ILE A 24 3.15 -24.41 -5.54
N GLY A 25 2.37 -24.84 -4.55
CA GLY A 25 2.36 -26.17 -3.93
C GLY A 25 2.41 -27.36 -4.90
N ARG A 26 1.79 -27.23 -6.07
CA ARG A 26 1.79 -28.28 -7.11
C ARG A 26 2.99 -28.28 -8.05
N ARG A 27 3.75 -27.19 -8.15
CA ARG A 27 4.97 -27.15 -8.98
C ARG A 27 6.08 -27.98 -8.34
N ARG A 28 6.56 -29.01 -9.05
CA ARG A 28 7.62 -29.93 -8.57
C ARG A 28 9.03 -29.46 -8.93
N ASP A 29 9.16 -28.32 -9.62
CA ASP A 29 10.42 -27.80 -10.16
C ASP A 29 11.26 -26.97 -9.18
N LEU A 30 10.70 -26.50 -8.06
CA LEU A 30 11.42 -25.66 -7.11
C LEU A 30 11.74 -26.42 -5.83
N GLU A 31 12.96 -26.20 -5.34
CA GLU A 31 13.44 -26.72 -4.07
C GLU A 31 12.47 -26.33 -2.94
N ARG A 32 12.18 -27.28 -2.03
CA ARG A 32 11.09 -27.15 -1.04
C ARG A 32 11.20 -25.87 -0.20
N PHE A 33 12.43 -25.41 0.07
CA PHE A 33 12.69 -24.19 0.81
C PHE A 33 12.30 -22.91 0.06
N GLN A 34 12.74 -22.76 -1.20
CA GLN A 34 12.39 -21.59 -2.04
C GLN A 34 10.89 -21.47 -2.25
N LYS A 35 10.22 -22.61 -2.41
CA LYS A 35 8.78 -22.71 -2.56
C LYS A 35 8.01 -22.20 -1.34
N VAL A 36 8.47 -22.55 -0.13
CA VAL A 36 7.88 -22.08 1.12
C VAL A 36 8.12 -20.59 1.31
N ALA A 37 9.34 -20.11 1.02
CA ALA A 37 9.65 -18.68 1.06
C ALA A 37 8.77 -17.88 0.08
N GLN A 38 8.54 -18.40 -1.12
CA GLN A 38 7.71 -17.75 -2.13
C GLN A 38 6.24 -17.67 -1.71
N ILE A 39 5.71 -18.71 -1.04
CA ILE A 39 4.39 -18.68 -0.43
C ILE A 39 4.33 -17.62 0.68
N ILE A 40 5.31 -17.60 1.60
CA ILE A 40 5.35 -16.61 2.69
C ILE A 40 5.40 -15.18 2.13
N ILE A 41 6.19 -14.93 1.09
CA ILE A 41 6.30 -13.62 0.44
C ILE A 41 4.96 -13.20 -0.19
N VAL A 42 4.24 -14.10 -0.87
CA VAL A 42 2.91 -13.81 -1.46
C VAL A 42 1.93 -13.31 -0.40
N TRP A 43 1.97 -13.87 0.81
CA TRP A 43 1.13 -13.44 1.93
C TRP A 43 1.60 -12.13 2.57
N LEU A 44 2.90 -11.84 2.54
CA LEU A 44 3.47 -10.62 3.13
C LEU A 44 3.32 -9.39 2.24
N ILE A 45 3.39 -9.54 0.91
CA ILE A 45 3.26 -8.43 -0.05
C ILE A 45 2.00 -7.56 0.21
N PRO A 46 0.77 -8.10 0.31
CA PRO A 46 -0.41 -7.27 0.52
C PRO A 46 -0.38 -6.52 1.86
N VAL A 47 0.22 -7.11 2.89
CA VAL A 47 0.36 -6.50 4.22
C VAL A 47 1.36 -5.35 4.20
N VAL A 48 2.53 -5.56 3.57
CA VAL A 48 3.57 -4.53 3.41
C VAL A 48 3.09 -3.41 2.49
N ALA A 49 2.39 -3.75 1.39
CA ALA A 49 1.81 -2.76 0.49
C ALA A 49 0.76 -1.90 1.20
N ALA A 50 -0.12 -2.50 2.00
CA ALA A 50 -1.11 -1.75 2.78
C ALA A 50 -0.45 -0.81 3.80
N MET A 51 0.57 -1.29 4.53
CA MET A 51 1.33 -0.46 5.47
C MET A 51 2.06 0.68 4.76
N GLY A 52 2.71 0.42 3.63
CA GLY A 52 3.40 1.43 2.84
C GLY A 52 2.44 2.49 2.30
N LEU A 53 1.28 2.07 1.79
CA LEU A 53 0.26 2.98 1.29
C LEU A 53 -0.34 3.82 2.42
N TRP A 54 -0.59 3.22 3.59
CA TRP A 54 -1.03 3.94 4.79
C TRP A 54 0.01 4.97 5.25
N ALA A 55 1.28 4.58 5.34
CA ALA A 55 2.36 5.48 5.73
C ALA A 55 2.54 6.63 4.73
N PHE A 56 2.41 6.35 3.42
CA PHE A 56 2.47 7.35 2.36
C PHE A 56 1.29 8.34 2.42
N TYR A 57 0.07 7.86 2.64
CA TYR A 57 -1.09 8.74 2.84
C TYR A 57 -0.96 9.55 4.13
N LYS A 58 -0.46 8.94 5.21
CA LYS A 58 -0.23 9.63 6.48
C LYS A 58 0.78 10.76 6.33
N SER A 59 1.85 10.54 5.56
CA SER A 59 2.83 11.59 5.23
C SER A 59 2.19 12.77 4.50
N GLN A 60 1.19 12.54 3.65
CA GLN A 60 0.46 13.61 2.95
C GLN A 60 -0.54 14.31 3.86
N ASP A 61 -1.25 13.59 4.72
CA ASP A 61 -2.17 14.18 5.70
C ASP A 61 -1.43 15.08 6.71
N ASP A 62 -0.20 14.74 7.07
CA ASP A 62 0.64 15.55 7.95
C ASP A 62 1.22 16.81 7.23
N GLU A 63 1.25 16.81 5.89
CA GLU A 63 1.64 17.97 5.06
C GLU A 63 0.47 18.92 4.74
N VAL A 64 -0.80 18.51 4.86
CA VAL A 64 -1.96 19.41 4.72
C VAL A 64 -2.29 20.05 6.08
N LYS A 65 -1.35 20.82 6.63
CA LYS A 65 -1.75 22.04 7.32
C LYS A 65 -2.08 23.06 6.24
N PRO A 66 -3.27 23.66 6.20
CA PRO A 66 -3.44 24.87 5.41
C PRO A 66 -2.46 25.87 5.99
N ASP A 67 -1.39 26.16 5.24
CA ASP A 67 -0.57 27.34 5.48
C ASP A 67 -1.47 28.55 5.20
N SER A 68 -2.25 28.88 6.21
CA SER A 68 -3.12 30.03 6.26
C SER A 68 -2.32 31.31 6.47
N ASN A 69 -0.98 31.31 6.31
CA ASN A 69 -0.22 32.46 6.73
C ASN A 69 1.10 32.74 6.00
N LYS A 70 1.09 32.78 4.65
CA LYS A 70 1.76 33.87 3.89
C LYS A 70 1.52 33.78 2.37
N PHE A 71 0.29 34.10 1.97
CA PHE A 71 0.08 34.81 0.71
C PHE A 71 0.58 36.25 0.93
N GLY A 72 1.83 36.54 0.55
CA GLY A 72 2.48 37.81 0.84
C GLY A 72 3.62 38.12 -0.12
N GLY A 73 3.24 38.73 -1.25
CA GLY A 73 3.96 39.79 -1.97
C GLY A 73 5.46 39.64 -2.18
N GLY A 74 5.85 39.41 -3.44
CA GLY A 74 7.24 39.36 -3.88
C GLY A 74 8.09 40.54 -3.44
N ALA A 75 9.37 40.26 -3.23
CA ALA A 75 10.39 41.30 -3.12
C ALA A 75 10.62 41.92 -4.50
N GLN A 76 9.91 43.00 -4.81
CA GLN A 76 10.38 44.03 -5.73
C GLN A 76 10.75 45.24 -4.89
N ASP A 77 12.04 45.38 -4.58
CA ASP A 77 12.60 46.67 -4.18
C ASP A 77 13.41 47.23 -5.35
N SER A 78 12.70 47.95 -6.22
CA SER A 78 13.27 48.86 -7.19
C SER A 78 13.58 50.18 -6.49
N GLY A 79 14.77 50.27 -5.89
CA GLY A 79 15.33 51.52 -5.36
C GLY A 79 16.20 52.22 -6.41
N VAL A 80 15.60 53.21 -7.09
CA VAL A 80 16.31 54.27 -7.80
C VAL A 80 16.95 55.21 -6.78
N SER A 81 18.25 55.45 -6.88
CA SER A 81 18.93 56.71 -6.54
C SER A 81 20.31 56.76 -7.19
#